data_AF-A0A1T4V2B2-F1
#
_entry.id   AF-A0A1T4V2B2-F1
#
_cell.length_a   1.000
_cell.length_b   1.000
_cell.length_c   1.000
_cell.angle_alpha   90.00
_cell.angle_beta   90.00
_cell.angle_gamma   90.00
#
_symmetry.space_group_name_H-M   'P 1'
#
loop_
_entity.id
_entity.type
_entity.pdbx_description
1 polymer ?
#
loop_
_entity_poly.entity_id
_entity_poly.type
_entity_poly.pdbx_seq_one_letter_code
_entity_poly.pdbx_strand_id
1 'polypeptide(L)'
;MLEQYIRNYFLNIGLKNQYADELKPQEDGSFLLLFDTRIICSVEEQHEEENTVFVFSMVLNTEELSKSELLEKYAYFSNRLNLSPLARRAKLFILQEKNAIGLTYTISCISLEQQEFNQAVTLLAKTAVFMAGDSNVYPTAENYPYADSTQRYQKILSSLNLSLEDLRNNFNRLDFKDGFGVLLEFHQNAGVLKLTNVLDCAPSEDDFINLLSFNAEQNTEQQFNIQAGRLFIEQSLDLMNADAKRFYFILERQRMLVEKLNNEFSAVIKQEQGGNSLDEMMSNLSV
;
A
#
# COMPACT_ATOMS: atom_id res chain seq x y z
N MET A 1 5.56 -12.27 20.68
CA MET A 1 5.85 -10.87 21.07
C MET A 1 4.62 -9.99 20.88
N LEU A 2 3.89 -10.20 19.78
CA LEU A 2 2.68 -9.47 19.38
C LEU A 2 1.62 -9.30 20.48
N GLU A 3 1.30 -10.35 21.23
CA GLU A 3 0.29 -10.32 22.29
C GLU A 3 0.53 -9.18 23.32
N GLN A 4 1.80 -8.99 23.72
CA GLN A 4 2.17 -7.96 24.69
C GLN A 4 1.95 -6.56 24.13
N TYR A 5 2.27 -6.33 22.85
CA TYR A 5 2.01 -5.07 22.16
C TYR A 5 0.52 -4.75 22.10
N ILE A 6 -0.32 -5.73 21.77
CA ILE A 6 -1.78 -5.56 21.73
C ILE A 6 -2.35 -5.28 23.12
N ARG A 7 -1.94 -6.03 24.14
CA ARG A 7 -2.36 -5.79 25.53
C ARG A 7 -2.00 -4.37 26.00
N ASN A 8 -0.77 -3.95 25.76
CA ASN A 8 -0.31 -2.61 26.11
C ASN A 8 -1.04 -1.52 25.32
N TYR A 9 -1.38 -1.77 24.05
CA TYR A 9 -2.22 -0.88 23.25
C TYR A 9 -3.61 -0.70 23.88
N PHE A 10 -4.28 -1.79 24.27
CA PHE A 10 -5.59 -1.74 24.93
C PHE A 10 -5.56 -0.95 26.25
N LEU A 11 -4.53 -1.18 27.07
CA LEU A 11 -4.33 -0.41 28.30
C LEU A 11 -4.12 1.08 28.00
N ASN A 12 -3.37 1.41 26.95
CA ASN A 12 -3.09 2.79 26.55
C ASN A 12 -4.34 3.56 26.10
N ILE A 13 -5.26 2.90 25.38
CA ILE A 13 -6.53 3.50 24.95
C ILE A 13 -7.62 3.46 26.04
N GLY A 14 -7.28 3.01 27.26
CA GLY A 14 -8.19 3.01 28.40
C GLY A 14 -9.21 1.88 28.44
N LEU A 15 -9.00 0.80 27.67
CA LEU A 15 -9.80 -0.41 27.81
C LEU A 15 -9.46 -1.09 29.16
N LYS A 16 -10.48 -1.43 29.94
CA LYS A 16 -10.33 -2.08 31.25
C LYS A 16 -9.55 -3.40 31.12
N ASN A 17 -8.76 -3.74 32.14
CA ASN A 17 -7.96 -4.97 32.21
C ASN A 17 -8.71 -6.24 31.78
N GLN A 18 -10.02 -6.34 32.07
CA GLN A 18 -10.85 -7.49 31.67
C GLN A 18 -10.77 -7.84 30.17
N TYR A 19 -10.67 -6.87 29.27
CA TYR A 19 -10.56 -7.14 27.83
C TYR A 19 -9.13 -7.44 27.38
N ALA A 20 -8.13 -6.92 28.11
CA ALA A 20 -6.74 -7.30 27.89
C ALA A 20 -6.52 -8.76 28.33
N ASP A 21 -7.07 -9.15 29.49
CA ASP A 21 -6.96 -10.48 30.08
C ASP A 21 -7.67 -11.57 29.27
N GLU A 22 -8.72 -11.20 28.54
CA GLU A 22 -9.47 -12.09 27.63
C GLU A 22 -8.85 -12.22 26.23
N LEU A 23 -7.79 -11.46 25.91
CA LEU A 23 -7.10 -11.57 24.64
C LEU A 23 -6.53 -12.99 24.49
N LYS A 24 -7.02 -13.72 23.49
CA LYS A 24 -6.56 -15.06 23.13
C LYS A 24 -6.24 -15.11 21.65
N PRO A 25 -5.12 -15.75 21.25
CA PRO A 25 -4.84 -15.99 19.85
C PRO A 25 -5.87 -16.97 19.27
N GLN A 26 -6.06 -16.91 17.97
CA GLN A 26 -6.75 -17.90 17.16
C GLN A 26 -5.90 -19.17 17.01
N GLU A 27 -6.45 -20.20 16.38
CA GLU A 27 -5.75 -21.48 16.15
C GLU A 27 -4.46 -21.33 15.32
N ASP A 28 -4.43 -20.35 14.41
CA ASP A 28 -3.28 -20.00 13.58
C ASP A 28 -2.28 -19.06 14.29
N GLY A 29 -2.55 -18.67 15.54
CA GLY A 29 -1.70 -17.75 16.31
C GLY A 29 -1.96 -16.27 16.05
N SER A 30 -2.86 -15.92 15.13
CA SER A 30 -3.26 -14.53 14.88
C SER A 30 -4.21 -14.00 15.95
N PHE A 31 -4.40 -12.67 16.00
CA PHE A 31 -5.39 -12.02 16.86
C PHE A 31 -6.39 -11.25 16.01
N LEU A 32 -7.66 -11.23 16.44
CA LEU A 32 -8.70 -10.42 15.82
C LEU A 32 -8.93 -9.14 16.61
N LEU A 33 -8.86 -8.01 15.93
CA LEU A 33 -9.21 -6.68 16.42
C LEU A 33 -10.45 -6.20 15.68
N LEU A 34 -11.39 -5.60 16.39
CA LEU A 34 -12.59 -5.01 15.80
C LEU A 34 -12.50 -3.48 15.86
N PHE A 35 -12.39 -2.84 14.70
CA PHE A 35 -12.38 -1.39 14.56
C PHE A 35 -13.77 -0.86 14.24
N ASP A 36 -14.20 0.18 14.95
CA ASP A 36 -15.49 0.87 14.76
C ASP A 36 -16.69 -0.08 14.67
N THR A 37 -16.66 -1.16 15.46
CA THR A 37 -17.67 -2.24 15.51
C THR A 37 -17.94 -3.01 14.21
N ARG A 38 -17.25 -2.69 13.11
CA ARG A 38 -17.61 -3.16 11.76
C ARG A 38 -16.44 -3.75 10.98
N ILE A 39 -15.23 -3.29 11.24
CA ILE A 39 -14.05 -3.67 10.46
C ILE A 39 -13.25 -4.68 11.28
N ILE A 40 -13.23 -5.92 10.80
CA ILE A 40 -12.43 -6.98 11.40
C ILE A 40 -11.02 -6.89 10.82
N CYS A 41 -10.04 -6.74 11.71
CA CYS A 41 -8.61 -6.76 11.39
C CYS A 41 -7.98 -7.99 12.05
N SER A 42 -7.46 -8.90 11.23
CA SER A 42 -6.54 -9.92 11.71
C SER A 42 -5.14 -9.31 11.87
N VAL A 43 -4.42 -9.71 12.90
CA VAL A 43 -3.01 -9.36 13.07
C VAL A 43 -2.21 -10.60 13.44
N GLU A 44 -1.12 -10.82 12.73
CA GLU A 44 -0.24 -11.97 12.91
C GLU A 44 1.23 -11.56 12.97
N GLU A 45 2.03 -12.40 13.63
CA GLU A 45 3.49 -12.26 13.73
C GLU A 45 4.12 -13.20 12.70
N GLN A 46 4.78 -12.64 11.69
CA GLN A 46 5.48 -13.40 10.67
C GLN A 46 7.00 -13.30 10.88
N HIS A 47 7.69 -14.41 10.65
CA HIS A 47 9.14 -14.52 10.77
C HIS A 47 9.72 -14.85 9.38
N GLU A 48 10.37 -13.87 8.75
CA GLU A 48 11.04 -14.00 7.46
C GLU A 48 12.55 -13.86 7.65
N GLU A 49 13.29 -14.95 7.51
CA GLU A 49 14.75 -15.00 7.68
C GLU A 49 15.23 -14.39 9.02
N GLU A 50 15.80 -13.18 8.98
CA GLU A 50 16.30 -12.42 10.13
C GLU A 50 15.32 -11.35 10.63
N ASN A 51 14.18 -11.17 9.97
CA ASN A 51 13.21 -10.12 10.26
C ASN A 51 11.93 -10.71 10.85
N THR A 52 11.44 -10.08 11.91
CA THR A 52 10.08 -10.31 12.41
C THR A 52 9.23 -9.10 12.05
N VAL A 53 8.03 -9.36 11.55
CA VAL A 53 7.07 -8.33 11.17
C VAL A 53 5.69 -8.64 11.75
N PHE A 54 4.94 -7.58 12.06
CA PHE A 54 3.51 -7.70 12.34
C PHE A 54 2.73 -7.35 11.08
N VAL A 55 1.91 -8.28 10.62
CA VAL A 55 1.06 -8.11 9.44
C VAL A 55 -0.38 -7.94 9.90
N PHE A 56 -0.97 -6.80 9.53
CA PHE A 56 -2.36 -6.48 9.77
C PHE A 56 -3.13 -6.68 8.47
N SER A 57 -4.19 -7.47 8.50
CA SER A 57 -5.00 -7.82 7.33
C SER A 57 -6.47 -7.57 7.63
N MET A 58 -7.14 -6.79 6.78
CA MET A 58 -8.57 -6.48 6.93
C MET A 58 -9.31 -6.59 5.61
N VAL A 59 -10.59 -6.94 5.70
CA VAL A 59 -11.52 -6.91 4.56
C VAL A 59 -12.37 -5.65 4.65
N LEU A 60 -12.39 -4.86 3.59
CA LEU A 60 -13.00 -3.52 3.58
C LEU A 60 -14.45 -3.50 3.07
N ASN A 61 -14.91 -4.57 2.42
CA ASN A 61 -16.31 -4.77 2.05
C ASN A 61 -16.85 -6.08 2.62
N THR A 62 -18.11 -6.04 3.04
CA THR A 62 -18.83 -7.20 3.61
C THR A 62 -19.79 -7.85 2.62
N GLU A 63 -20.01 -7.22 1.47
CA GLU A 63 -20.95 -7.65 0.43
C GLU A 63 -20.19 -8.22 -0.75
N GLU A 64 -20.75 -9.26 -1.37
CA GLU A 64 -20.28 -9.80 -2.64
C GLU A 64 -20.59 -8.80 -3.75
N LEU A 65 -19.56 -8.41 -4.52
CA LEU A 65 -19.65 -7.38 -5.56
C LEU A 65 -19.52 -8.03 -6.93
N SER A 66 -20.19 -7.47 -7.94
CA SER A 66 -19.83 -7.77 -9.33
C SER A 66 -18.40 -7.28 -9.63
N LYS A 67 -17.78 -7.80 -10.69
CA LYS A 67 -16.40 -7.42 -11.08
C LYS A 67 -16.26 -5.90 -11.30
N SER A 68 -17.19 -5.29 -12.03
CA SER A 68 -17.17 -3.85 -12.26
C SER A 68 -17.32 -3.05 -10.96
N GLU A 69 -18.27 -3.43 -10.08
CA GLU A 69 -18.44 -2.77 -8.77
C GLU A 69 -17.22 -2.94 -7.86
N LEU A 70 -16.56 -4.10 -7.91
CA LEU A 70 -15.35 -4.39 -7.18
C LEU A 70 -14.21 -3.46 -7.61
N LEU A 71 -14.01 -3.28 -8.91
CA LEU A 71 -12.99 -2.39 -9.46
C LEU A 71 -13.28 -0.91 -9.19
N GLU A 72 -14.54 -0.48 -9.30
CA GLU A 72 -14.95 0.89 -8.93
C GLU A 72 -14.70 1.17 -7.44
N LYS A 73 -15.08 0.22 -6.57
CA LYS A 73 -14.88 0.35 -5.14
C LYS A 73 -13.40 0.26 -4.75
N TYR A 74 -12.61 -0.55 -5.46
CA TYR A 74 -11.16 -0.57 -5.31
C TYR A 74 -10.54 0.79 -5.64
N ALA A 75 -10.88 1.37 -6.79
CA ALA A 75 -10.41 2.70 -7.18
C ALA A 75 -10.81 3.78 -6.15
N TYR A 76 -12.03 3.69 -5.62
CA TYR A 76 -12.49 4.56 -4.54
C TYR A 76 -11.64 4.43 -3.27
N PHE A 77 -11.41 3.20 -2.78
CA PHE A 77 -10.58 2.96 -1.60
C PHE A 77 -9.13 3.37 -1.82
N SER A 78 -8.58 3.12 -3.00
CA SER A 78 -7.21 3.49 -3.35
C SER A 78 -6.98 5.00 -3.31
N ASN A 79 -7.91 5.77 -3.88
CA ASN A 79 -7.87 7.22 -3.79
C ASN A 79 -7.89 7.71 -2.34
N ARG A 80 -8.68 7.07 -1.47
CA ARG A 80 -8.74 7.43 -0.04
C ARG A 80 -7.47 7.01 0.72
N LEU A 81 -6.91 5.84 0.41
CA LEU A 81 -5.65 5.39 1.03
C LEU A 81 -4.51 6.36 0.71
N ASN A 82 -4.42 6.83 -0.54
CA ASN A 82 -3.44 7.80 -1.00
C ASN A 82 -3.51 9.16 -0.27
N LEU A 83 -4.67 9.51 0.27
CA LEU A 83 -4.85 10.71 1.09
C LEU A 83 -4.47 10.50 2.56
N SER A 84 -4.13 9.26 2.96
CA SER A 84 -3.79 8.92 4.33
C SER A 84 -2.27 8.86 4.56
N PRO A 85 -1.80 9.10 5.80
CA PRO A 85 -0.39 8.90 6.14
C PRO A 85 0.09 7.44 6.02
N LEU A 86 -0.83 6.46 5.84
CA LEU A 86 -0.51 5.04 5.67
C LEU A 86 -0.27 4.60 4.23
N ALA A 87 -0.46 5.49 3.24
CA ALA A 87 -0.20 5.19 1.83
C ALA A 87 1.19 4.57 1.56
N ARG A 88 2.13 4.75 2.49
CA ARG A 88 3.51 4.24 2.44
C ARG A 88 3.67 2.76 2.72
N ARG A 89 2.76 2.17 3.48
CA ARG A 89 2.97 0.90 4.19
C ARG A 89 1.76 -0.01 4.16
N ALA A 90 0.61 0.51 3.71
CA ALA A 90 -0.58 -0.27 3.51
C ALA A 90 -0.77 -0.54 2.02
N LYS A 91 -1.27 -1.73 1.68
CA LYS A 91 -1.52 -2.15 0.31
C LYS A 91 -2.96 -2.62 0.17
N LEU A 92 -3.60 -2.14 -0.88
CA LEU A 92 -4.88 -2.67 -1.31
C LEU A 92 -4.68 -3.84 -2.26
N PHE A 93 -5.51 -4.86 -2.10
CA PHE A 93 -5.53 -6.03 -2.96
C PHE A 93 -6.94 -6.58 -3.09
N ILE A 94 -7.14 -7.46 -4.07
CA ILE A 94 -8.40 -8.19 -4.25
C ILE A 94 -8.24 -9.63 -3.74
N LEU A 95 -9.19 -10.09 -2.94
CA LEU A 95 -9.40 -11.47 -2.55
C LEU A 95 -10.39 -12.09 -3.53
N GLN A 96 -9.88 -12.72 -4.59
CA GLN A 96 -10.71 -13.24 -5.69
C GLN A 96 -11.77 -14.23 -5.22
N GLU A 97 -11.39 -15.18 -4.38
CA GLU A 97 -12.29 -16.22 -3.85
C GLU A 97 -13.49 -15.64 -3.09
N LYS A 98 -13.37 -14.41 -2.60
CA LYS A 98 -14.38 -13.73 -1.78
C LYS A 98 -15.00 -12.53 -2.48
N ASN A 99 -14.59 -12.21 -3.71
CA ASN A 99 -14.92 -10.97 -4.42
C ASN A 99 -14.83 -9.74 -3.48
N ALA A 100 -13.73 -9.67 -2.73
CA ALA A 100 -13.56 -8.69 -1.67
C ALA A 100 -12.26 -7.90 -1.82
N ILE A 101 -12.22 -6.73 -1.21
CA ILE A 101 -11.07 -5.83 -1.20
C ILE A 101 -10.42 -5.94 0.17
N GLY A 102 -9.16 -6.34 0.17
CA GLY A 102 -8.33 -6.41 1.34
C GLY A 102 -7.44 -5.18 1.48
N LEU A 103 -7.06 -4.86 2.72
CA LEU A 103 -5.97 -3.95 3.04
C LEU A 103 -4.99 -4.70 3.94
N THR A 104 -3.73 -4.75 3.55
CA THR A 104 -2.64 -5.22 4.41
C THR A 104 -1.81 -4.05 4.87
N TYR A 105 -1.26 -4.13 6.07
CA TYR A 105 -0.31 -3.15 6.62
C TYR A 105 0.74 -3.87 7.44
N THR A 106 2.02 -3.58 7.18
CA THR A 106 3.14 -4.28 7.82
C THR A 106 3.96 -3.34 8.70
N ILE A 107 4.30 -3.80 9.90
CA ILE A 107 5.21 -3.13 10.83
C ILE A 107 6.45 -4.02 11.02
N SER A 108 7.64 -3.46 10.78
CA SER A 108 8.88 -4.13 11.18
C SER A 108 9.04 -4.12 12.68
N CYS A 109 9.39 -5.26 13.28
CA CYS A 109 9.65 -5.36 14.72
C CYS A 109 11.08 -4.96 15.11
N ILE A 110 11.94 -4.61 14.14
CA ILE A 110 13.31 -4.19 14.41
C ILE A 110 13.30 -2.86 15.15
N SER A 111 13.75 -2.87 16.40
CA SER A 111 13.76 -1.68 17.29
C SER A 111 12.37 -1.03 17.46
N LEU A 112 11.29 -1.78 17.24
CA LEU A 112 9.93 -1.26 17.36
C LEU A 112 9.66 -0.86 18.81
N GLU A 113 9.24 0.38 19.04
CA GLU A 113 8.80 0.84 20.35
C GLU A 113 7.28 0.71 20.51
N GLN A 114 6.81 0.54 21.76
CA GLN A 114 5.37 0.45 22.05
C GLN A 114 4.59 1.69 21.58
N GLN A 115 5.18 2.88 21.67
CA GLN A 115 4.54 4.10 21.21
C GLN A 115 4.33 4.10 19.69
N GLU A 116 5.31 3.62 18.93
CA GLU A 116 5.23 3.51 17.47
C GLU A 116 4.17 2.49 17.06
N PHE A 117 4.11 1.35 17.74
CA PHE A 117 3.04 0.36 17.55
C PHE A 117 1.66 0.97 17.81
N ASN A 118 1.46 1.66 18.95
CA ASN A 118 0.18 2.27 19.29
C ASN A 118 -0.26 3.32 18.26
N GLN A 119 0.67 4.14 17.80
CA GLN A 119 0.41 5.14 16.76
C GLN A 119 0.02 4.48 15.44
N ALA A 120 0.74 3.43 15.04
CA ALA A 120 0.46 2.69 13.82
C ALA A 120 -0.93 2.02 13.85
N VAL A 121 -1.28 1.33 14.94
CA VAL A 121 -2.60 0.69 15.08
C VAL A 121 -3.73 1.71 15.13
N THR A 122 -3.54 2.83 15.86
CA THR A 122 -4.54 3.91 15.91
C THR A 122 -4.75 4.53 14.53
N LEU A 123 -3.67 4.79 13.80
CA LEU A 123 -3.73 5.35 12.47
C LEU A 123 -4.37 4.36 11.48
N LEU A 124 -4.07 3.06 11.61
CA LEU A 124 -4.66 1.99 10.81
C LEU A 124 -6.17 1.92 11.01
N ALA A 125 -6.63 1.93 12.27
CA ALA A 125 -8.05 1.94 12.58
C ALA A 125 -8.76 3.18 11.99
N LYS A 126 -8.19 4.38 12.17
CA LYS A 126 -8.74 5.63 11.58
C LYS A 126 -8.78 5.57 10.06
N THR A 127 -7.74 5.04 9.42
CA THR A 127 -7.64 4.94 7.96
C THR A 127 -8.65 3.94 7.41
N ALA A 128 -8.83 2.80 8.07
CA ALA A 128 -9.82 1.80 7.67
C ALA A 128 -11.25 2.38 7.74
N VAL A 129 -11.59 3.08 8.82
CA VAL A 129 -12.89 3.76 9.00
C VAL A 129 -13.09 4.86 7.96
N PHE A 130 -12.05 5.67 7.72
CA PHE A 130 -12.05 6.67 6.66
C PHE A 130 -12.36 6.01 5.32
N MET A 131 -11.57 5.02 4.90
CA MET A 131 -11.73 4.33 3.61
C MET A 131 -13.13 3.72 3.47
N ALA A 132 -13.67 3.13 4.54
CA ALA A 132 -15.01 2.54 4.56
C ALA A 132 -16.17 3.54 4.37
N GLY A 133 -15.92 4.85 4.35
CA GLY A 133 -16.93 5.85 3.95
C GLY A 133 -17.08 7.03 4.90
N ASP A 134 -16.58 6.96 6.13
CA ASP A 134 -16.79 8.04 7.09
C ASP A 134 -15.80 9.20 6.83
N SER A 135 -16.30 10.28 6.23
CA SER A 135 -15.51 11.48 5.93
C SER A 135 -15.23 12.35 7.16
N ASN A 136 -15.89 12.10 8.29
CA ASN A 136 -15.65 12.85 9.53
C ASN A 136 -14.37 12.40 10.26
N VAL A 137 -13.82 11.25 9.86
CA VAL A 137 -12.59 10.69 10.40
C VAL A 137 -11.47 10.90 9.39
N TYR A 138 -11.09 12.17 9.11
CA TYR A 138 -9.88 12.38 8.31
C TYR A 138 -8.67 11.93 9.12
N PRO A 139 -7.83 11.00 8.64
CA PRO A 139 -6.70 10.50 9.39
C PRO A 139 -5.62 11.58 9.45
N THR A 140 -5.69 12.45 10.46
CA THR A 140 -4.65 13.43 10.72
C THR A 140 -3.46 12.75 11.39
N ALA A 141 -2.28 12.99 10.85
CA ALA A 141 -1.00 12.56 11.39
C ALA A 141 -0.56 13.51 12.52
N GLU A 142 -1.45 13.80 13.48
CA GLU A 142 -1.30 14.89 14.48
C GLU A 142 -0.03 14.81 15.35
N ASN A 143 0.74 13.72 15.27
CA ASN A 143 2.03 13.56 15.94
C ASN A 143 3.10 12.90 15.07
N TYR A 144 2.96 12.90 13.74
CA TYR A 144 4.06 12.43 12.90
C TYR A 144 5.17 13.47 12.89
N PRO A 145 6.43 13.09 13.17
CA PRO A 145 7.58 14.01 13.26
C PRO A 145 7.92 14.72 11.95
N TYR A 146 7.11 14.52 10.90
CA TYR A 146 7.31 15.01 9.54
C TYR A 146 6.63 16.36 9.25
N ALA A 147 5.82 16.87 10.19
CA ALA A 147 5.17 18.17 10.06
C ALA A 147 6.17 19.34 9.97
N ASP A 148 7.38 19.17 10.52
CA ASP A 148 8.43 20.19 10.52
C ASP A 148 9.62 19.82 9.64
N SER A 149 9.55 20.20 8.35
CA SER A 149 10.61 20.99 7.66
C SER A 149 10.51 20.89 6.13
N THR A 150 9.69 21.76 5.53
CA THR A 150 9.69 22.01 4.07
C THR A 150 11.12 22.21 3.53
N GLN A 151 11.99 22.86 4.30
CA GLN A 151 13.41 23.08 3.96
C GLN A 151 14.24 21.78 3.89
N ARG A 152 13.93 20.77 4.71
CA ARG A 152 14.63 19.48 4.68
C ARG A 152 14.24 18.70 3.44
N TYR A 153 12.95 18.56 3.17
CA TYR A 153 12.48 17.89 1.95
C TYR A 153 12.97 18.63 0.71
N GLN A 154 13.01 19.96 0.72
CA GLN A 154 13.59 20.73 -0.38
C GLN A 154 15.06 20.39 -0.63
N LYS A 155 15.89 20.23 0.42
CA LYS A 155 17.29 19.80 0.26
C LYS A 155 17.40 18.40 -0.33
N ILE A 156 16.57 17.47 0.15
CA ILE A 156 16.58 16.08 -0.31
C ILE A 156 16.13 16.02 -1.77
N LEU A 157 15.00 16.62 -2.12
CA LEU A 157 14.51 16.71 -3.49
C LEU A 157 15.52 17.40 -4.42
N SER A 158 16.17 18.49 -3.98
CA SER A 158 17.24 19.14 -4.77
C SER A 158 18.41 18.19 -5.02
N SER A 159 18.77 17.33 -4.06
CA SER A 159 19.82 16.32 -4.27
C SER A 159 19.41 15.20 -5.24
N LEU A 160 18.11 15.03 -5.47
CA LEU A 160 17.54 14.15 -6.50
C LEU A 160 17.37 14.85 -7.86
N ASN A 161 17.83 16.10 -7.98
CA ASN A 161 17.58 17.00 -9.12
C ASN A 161 16.08 17.28 -9.36
N LEU A 162 15.28 17.29 -8.30
CA LEU A 162 13.85 17.60 -8.35
C LEU A 162 13.58 18.96 -7.71
N SER A 163 12.83 19.80 -8.39
CA SER A 163 12.36 21.08 -7.85
C SER A 163 11.05 20.90 -7.08
N LEU A 164 11.00 21.45 -5.87
CA LEU A 164 9.74 21.53 -5.10
C LEU A 164 8.69 22.36 -5.84
N GLU A 165 9.11 23.36 -6.62
CA GLU A 165 8.22 24.23 -7.39
C GLU A 165 7.55 23.44 -8.54
N ASP A 166 8.29 22.54 -9.19
CA ASP A 166 7.74 21.66 -10.22
C ASP A 166 6.78 20.61 -9.63
N LEU A 167 7.02 20.18 -8.40
CA LEU A 167 6.18 19.20 -7.69
C LEU A 167 4.94 19.82 -7.02
N ARG A 168 4.92 21.15 -6.81
CA ARG A 168 3.80 21.87 -6.17
C ARG A 168 2.51 21.89 -6.99
N ASN A 169 2.59 21.62 -8.29
CA ASN A 169 1.42 21.48 -9.17
C ASN A 169 0.90 20.03 -9.24
N ASN A 170 1.11 19.26 -8.15
CA ASN A 170 0.69 17.87 -7.91
C ASN A 170 1.34 16.79 -8.80
N PHE A 171 1.81 17.11 -9.99
CA PHE A 171 2.49 16.13 -10.86
C PHE A 171 3.71 16.76 -11.54
N ASN A 172 4.88 16.16 -11.33
CA ASN A 172 6.03 16.37 -12.19
C ASN A 172 6.28 15.10 -13.01
N ARG A 173 6.67 15.25 -14.28
CA ARG A 173 6.97 14.11 -15.15
C ARG A 173 8.47 14.06 -15.40
N LEU A 174 9.10 12.96 -14.98
CA LEU A 174 10.50 12.66 -15.27
C LEU A 174 10.56 11.78 -16.53
N ASP A 175 10.97 12.37 -17.65
CA ASP A 175 11.19 11.65 -18.91
C ASP A 175 12.67 11.31 -19.10
N PHE A 176 12.93 10.04 -19.40
CA PHE A 176 14.24 9.54 -19.79
C PHE A 176 14.39 9.60 -21.32
N LYS A 177 15.65 9.64 -21.80
CA LYS A 177 15.97 9.82 -23.23
C LYS A 177 15.44 8.70 -24.14
N ASP A 178 15.14 7.55 -23.56
CA ASP A 178 14.60 6.37 -24.23
C ASP A 178 13.06 6.31 -24.22
N GLY A 179 12.39 7.35 -23.71
CA GLY A 179 10.94 7.45 -23.70
C GLY A 179 10.26 6.85 -22.47
N PHE A 180 11.02 6.26 -21.52
CA PHE A 180 10.47 5.88 -20.23
C PHE A 180 10.10 7.15 -19.43
N GLY A 181 8.88 7.21 -18.91
CA GLY A 181 8.37 8.36 -18.16
C GLY A 181 7.79 7.94 -16.81
N VAL A 182 8.22 8.60 -15.74
CA VAL A 182 7.69 8.43 -14.37
C VAL A 182 6.97 9.71 -13.96
N LEU A 183 5.75 9.59 -13.45
CA LEU A 183 5.06 10.66 -12.75
C LEU A 183 5.52 10.69 -11.29
N LEU A 184 5.78 11.89 -10.78
CA LEU A 184 6.23 12.15 -9.43
C LEU A 184 5.19 13.01 -8.71
N GLU A 185 4.70 12.51 -7.59
CA GLU A 185 3.75 13.21 -6.71
C GLU A 185 4.37 13.37 -5.32
N PHE A 186 4.45 14.60 -4.81
CA PHE A 186 5.04 14.88 -3.51
C PHE A 186 3.98 15.05 -2.42
N HIS A 187 3.94 14.11 -1.48
CA HIS A 187 3.06 14.16 -0.33
C HIS A 187 3.82 14.74 0.88
N GLN A 188 3.82 16.08 0.99
CA GLN A 188 4.58 16.79 2.03
C GLN A 188 4.25 16.30 3.45
N ASN A 189 2.97 16.11 3.76
CA ASN A 189 2.52 15.70 5.10
C ASN A 189 2.95 14.27 5.46
N ALA A 190 3.24 13.43 4.46
CA ALA A 190 3.73 12.06 4.65
C ALA A 190 5.27 11.97 4.54
N GLY A 191 5.92 13.03 4.06
CA GLY A 191 7.35 13.03 3.74
C GLY A 191 7.71 12.06 2.62
N VAL A 192 6.84 11.93 1.61
CA VAL A 192 6.94 10.89 0.57
C VAL A 192 6.98 11.50 -0.81
N LEU A 193 7.85 10.94 -1.65
CA LEU A 193 7.78 11.11 -3.09
C LEU A 193 7.20 9.82 -3.68
N LYS A 194 6.02 9.91 -4.29
CA LYS A 194 5.36 8.80 -4.95
C LYS A 194 5.74 8.79 -6.42
N LEU A 195 6.16 7.63 -6.91
CA LEU A 195 6.52 7.39 -8.29
C LEU A 195 5.41 6.57 -8.95
N THR A 196 4.85 7.07 -10.03
CA THR A 196 3.70 6.46 -10.71
C THR A 196 4.04 6.25 -12.19
N ASN A 197 3.90 5.01 -12.66
CA ASN A 197 3.98 4.68 -14.07
C ASN A 197 2.64 4.18 -14.57
N VAL A 198 2.29 4.58 -15.79
CA VAL A 198 1.15 4.03 -16.52
C VAL A 198 1.62 2.77 -17.23
N LEU A 199 0.86 1.68 -17.13
CA LEU A 199 1.07 0.51 -17.98
C LEU A 199 0.34 0.71 -19.31
N ASP A 200 0.99 0.31 -20.40
CA ASP A 200 0.52 0.59 -21.77
C ASP A 200 -0.62 -0.35 -22.22
N CYS A 201 -1.01 -1.31 -21.38
CA CYS A 201 -2.07 -2.24 -21.69
C CYS A 201 -3.47 -1.66 -21.37
N ALA A 202 -4.47 -2.11 -22.13
CA ALA A 202 -5.89 -1.96 -21.81
C ALA A 202 -6.41 -3.32 -21.32
N PRO A 203 -6.12 -3.71 -20.05
CA PRO A 203 -6.49 -5.01 -19.53
C PRO A 203 -8.01 -5.19 -19.53
N SER A 204 -8.47 -6.42 -19.70
CA SER A 204 -9.85 -6.80 -19.36
C SER A 204 -10.10 -6.63 -17.85
N GLU A 205 -11.36 -6.63 -17.41
CA GLU A 205 -11.68 -6.61 -15.97
C GLU A 205 -11.02 -7.80 -15.22
N ASP A 206 -10.87 -8.94 -15.89
CA ASP A 206 -10.25 -10.13 -15.32
C ASP A 206 -8.74 -9.94 -15.12
N ASP A 207 -8.07 -9.31 -16.09
CA ASP A 207 -6.67 -8.96 -15.96
C ASP A 207 -6.44 -7.95 -14.84
N PHE A 208 -7.33 -6.96 -14.69
CA PHE A 208 -7.29 -6.02 -13.57
C PHE A 208 -7.41 -6.76 -12.23
N ILE A 209 -8.39 -7.66 -12.10
CA ILE A 209 -8.61 -8.42 -10.86
C ILE A 209 -7.38 -9.30 -10.56
N ASN A 210 -6.84 -10.00 -11.54
CA ASN A 210 -5.65 -10.84 -11.37
C ASN A 210 -4.43 -10.05 -10.88
N LEU A 211 -4.16 -8.89 -11.48
CA LEU A 211 -3.02 -8.06 -11.09
C LEU A 211 -3.20 -7.42 -9.71
N LEU A 212 -4.41 -6.95 -9.40
CA LEU A 212 -4.72 -6.40 -8.09
C LEU A 212 -4.70 -7.46 -6.99
N SER A 213 -4.95 -8.73 -7.32
CA SER A 213 -4.90 -9.84 -6.37
C SER A 213 -3.46 -10.26 -6.07
N PHE A 214 -2.60 -10.28 -7.09
CA PHE A 214 -1.17 -10.55 -6.95
C PHE A 214 -0.43 -9.56 -6.05
N ASN A 215 -0.96 -8.34 -5.90
CA ASN A 215 -0.41 -7.35 -4.98
C ASN A 215 -0.40 -7.82 -3.51
N ALA A 216 -1.28 -8.76 -3.14
CA ALA A 216 -1.31 -9.39 -1.82
C ALA A 216 -0.12 -10.32 -1.58
N GLU A 217 0.37 -10.96 -2.64
CA GLU A 217 1.38 -12.01 -2.59
C GLU A 217 2.81 -11.44 -2.68
N GLN A 218 2.93 -10.18 -3.10
CA GLN A 218 4.21 -9.51 -3.30
C GLN A 218 4.61 -8.71 -2.07
N ASN A 219 5.72 -9.06 -1.42
CA ASN A 219 6.29 -8.32 -0.27
C ASN A 219 7.07 -7.06 -0.72
N THR A 220 6.58 -6.36 -1.75
CA THR A 220 7.27 -5.24 -2.41
C THR A 220 6.76 -3.88 -1.93
N GLU A 221 7.54 -2.80 -1.96
CA GLU A 221 7.03 -1.42 -1.69
C GLU A 221 6.13 -0.87 -2.83
N GLN A 222 5.70 -1.74 -3.74
CA GLN A 222 4.96 -1.40 -4.96
C GLN A 222 3.48 -1.71 -4.76
N GLN A 223 2.63 -0.90 -5.38
CA GLN A 223 1.18 -1.06 -5.38
C GLN A 223 0.66 -0.91 -6.80
N PHE A 224 -0.22 -1.82 -7.21
CA PHE A 224 -1.01 -1.65 -8.42
C PHE A 224 -2.24 -0.78 -8.12
N ASN A 225 -2.56 0.13 -9.02
CA ASN A 225 -3.70 1.03 -8.87
C ASN A 225 -4.45 1.20 -10.19
N ILE A 226 -5.75 1.51 -10.11
CA ILE A 226 -6.59 1.77 -11.28
C ILE A 226 -7.14 3.18 -11.22
N GLN A 227 -6.91 3.96 -12.27
CA GLN A 227 -7.48 5.29 -12.42
C GLN A 227 -7.94 5.51 -13.86
N ALA A 228 -9.19 5.96 -14.03
CA ALA A 228 -9.76 6.22 -15.36
C ALA A 228 -9.57 5.07 -16.37
N GLY A 229 -9.73 3.82 -15.90
CA GLY A 229 -9.59 2.61 -16.74
C GLY A 229 -8.17 2.28 -17.18
N ARG A 230 -7.15 2.86 -16.54
CA ARG A 230 -5.74 2.53 -16.76
C ARG A 230 -5.14 1.91 -15.51
N LEU A 231 -4.21 0.99 -15.73
CA LEU A 231 -3.43 0.40 -14.65
C LEU A 231 -2.16 1.22 -14.41
N PHE A 232 -1.87 1.42 -13.14
CA PHE A 232 -0.71 2.16 -12.67
C PHE A 232 0.10 1.29 -11.73
N ILE A 233 1.42 1.46 -11.78
CA ILE A 233 2.34 0.96 -10.76
C ILE A 233 2.81 2.14 -9.96
N GLU A 234 2.55 2.11 -8.68
CA GLU A 234 2.89 3.14 -7.73
C GLU A 234 3.95 2.63 -6.77
N GLN A 235 4.95 3.44 -6.47
CA GLN A 235 5.95 3.13 -5.45
C GLN A 235 6.23 4.39 -4.62
N SER A 236 6.22 4.24 -3.30
CA SER A 236 6.47 5.35 -2.38
C SER A 236 7.93 5.37 -1.91
N LEU A 237 8.64 6.48 -2.14
CA LEU A 237 9.95 6.73 -1.55
C LEU A 237 9.82 7.57 -0.28
N ASP A 238 10.34 7.04 0.83
CA ASP A 238 10.53 7.79 2.08
C ASP A 238 11.66 8.82 1.94
N LEU A 239 11.31 10.11 1.88
CA LEU A 239 12.32 11.15 1.76
C LEU A 239 13.19 11.28 3.01
N MET A 240 12.79 10.78 4.18
CA MET A 240 13.60 10.91 5.41
C MET A 240 14.86 10.05 5.38
N ASN A 241 14.78 8.92 4.67
CA ASN A 241 15.84 7.92 4.51
C ASN A 241 16.28 7.82 3.04
N ALA A 242 15.86 8.77 2.21
CA ALA A 242 16.23 8.83 0.80
C ALA A 242 17.60 9.49 0.64
N ASP A 243 18.41 8.86 -0.19
CA ASP A 243 19.53 9.50 -0.86
C ASP A 243 19.38 9.29 -2.37
N ALA A 244 20.26 9.94 -3.14
CA ALA A 244 20.26 9.79 -4.60
C ALA A 244 20.40 8.33 -5.03
N LYS A 245 21.22 7.53 -4.33
CA LYS A 245 21.47 6.13 -4.68
C LYS A 245 20.19 5.30 -4.54
N ARG A 246 19.47 5.43 -3.42
CA ARG A 246 18.20 4.75 -3.16
C ARG A 246 17.11 5.19 -4.13
N PHE A 247 17.05 6.48 -4.46
CA PHE A 247 16.11 6.99 -5.45
C PHE A 247 16.34 6.37 -6.84
N TYR A 248 17.58 6.39 -7.35
CA TYR A 248 17.88 5.79 -8.66
C TYR A 248 17.70 4.28 -8.66
N PHE A 249 18.02 3.59 -7.57
CA PHE A 249 17.75 2.16 -7.42
C PHE A 249 16.24 1.85 -7.51
N ILE A 250 15.40 2.64 -6.84
CA ILE A 250 13.95 2.50 -6.91
C ILE A 250 13.43 2.76 -8.33
N LEU A 251 13.93 3.81 -8.99
CA LEU A 251 13.58 4.11 -10.38
C LEU A 251 13.94 2.96 -11.33
N GLU A 252 15.13 2.38 -11.20
CA GLU A 252 15.58 1.24 -12.01
C GLU A 252 14.71 0.01 -11.78
N ARG A 253 14.39 -0.29 -10.51
CA ARG A 253 13.49 -1.41 -10.16
C ARG A 253 12.08 -1.22 -10.72
N GLN A 254 11.54 -0.02 -10.59
CA GLN A 254 10.21 0.30 -11.12
C GLN A 254 10.20 0.21 -12.64
N ARG A 255 11.24 0.69 -13.30
CA ARG A 255 11.43 0.56 -14.74
C ARG A 255 11.45 -0.90 -15.19
N MET A 256 12.30 -1.74 -14.59
CA MET A 256 12.39 -3.16 -14.94
C MET A 256 11.03 -3.85 -14.80
N LEU A 257 10.27 -3.54 -13.75
CA LEU A 257 8.94 -4.10 -13.54
C LEU A 257 7.94 -3.61 -14.62
N VAL A 258 7.92 -2.32 -14.92
CA VAL A 258 7.06 -1.74 -15.96
C VAL A 258 7.38 -2.33 -17.33
N GLU A 259 8.67 -2.41 -17.69
CA GLU A 259 9.11 -2.99 -18.96
C GLU A 259 8.75 -4.48 -19.05
N LYS A 260 8.97 -5.24 -17.97
CA LYS A 260 8.59 -6.66 -17.88
C LYS A 260 7.09 -6.84 -18.12
N LEU A 261 6.26 -6.12 -17.37
CA LEU A 261 4.81 -6.21 -17.46
C LEU A 261 4.30 -5.73 -18.82
N ASN A 262 4.78 -4.59 -19.34
CA ASN A 262 4.39 -4.11 -20.67
C ASN A 262 4.78 -5.12 -21.78
N ASN A 263 5.95 -5.75 -21.69
CA ASN A 263 6.38 -6.78 -22.64
C ASN A 263 5.51 -8.04 -22.55
N GLU A 264 5.19 -8.47 -21.34
CA GLU A 264 4.33 -9.62 -21.07
C GLU A 264 2.89 -9.36 -21.56
N PHE A 265 2.28 -8.21 -21.27
CA PHE A 265 0.98 -7.83 -21.83
C PHE A 265 1.00 -7.71 -23.35
N SER A 266 2.06 -7.13 -23.92
CA SER A 266 2.20 -7.03 -25.38
C SER A 266 2.34 -8.40 -26.04
N ALA A 267 2.93 -9.38 -25.36
CA ALA A 267 3.02 -10.76 -25.83
C ALA A 267 1.65 -11.44 -25.82
N VAL A 268 0.81 -11.18 -24.81
CA VAL A 268 -0.58 -11.68 -24.74
C VAL A 268 -1.45 -11.10 -25.84
N ILE A 269 -1.41 -9.79 -26.08
CA ILE A 269 -2.18 -9.16 -27.16
C ILE A 269 -1.80 -9.74 -28.54
N LYS A 270 -0.54 -10.17 -28.70
CA LYS A 270 -0.10 -10.89 -29.91
C LYS A 270 -0.52 -12.37 -29.91
N GLN A 271 -0.74 -12.96 -28.73
CA GLN A 271 -1.16 -14.35 -28.54
C GLN A 271 -2.68 -14.52 -28.40
N GLU A 272 -3.50 -13.48 -28.23
CA GLU A 272 -4.98 -13.58 -28.26
C GLU A 272 -5.55 -13.96 -29.66
N GLN A 273 -4.69 -14.32 -30.62
CA GLN A 273 -5.05 -15.17 -31.76
C GLN A 273 -4.94 -16.69 -31.46
N GLY A 274 -4.66 -17.08 -30.22
CA GLY A 274 -4.49 -18.46 -29.74
C GLY A 274 -4.40 -18.50 -28.21
N GLY A 275 -5.56 -18.71 -27.56
CA GLY A 275 -5.72 -18.57 -26.12
C GLY A 275 -4.79 -19.43 -25.27
N ASN A 276 -4.07 -18.78 -24.36
CA ASN A 276 -3.51 -19.34 -23.14
C ASN A 276 -3.88 -18.38 -21.98
N SER A 277 -4.14 -18.92 -20.80
CA SER A 277 -4.67 -18.17 -19.65
C SER A 277 -3.57 -17.41 -18.89
N LEU A 278 -3.89 -16.17 -18.50
CA LEU A 278 -3.08 -15.25 -17.69
C LEU A 278 -2.49 -15.88 -16.41
N ASP A 279 -3.15 -16.92 -15.87
CA ASP A 279 -2.71 -17.68 -14.70
C ASP A 279 -1.29 -18.27 -14.84
N GLU A 280 -0.90 -18.73 -16.04
CA GLU A 280 0.47 -19.22 -16.28
C GLU A 280 1.50 -18.08 -16.25
N MET A 281 1.11 -16.85 -16.58
CA MET A 281 2.03 -15.70 -16.56
C MET A 281 2.31 -15.22 -15.14
N MET A 282 1.26 -15.16 -14.31
CA MET A 282 1.37 -14.75 -12.91
C MET A 282 2.26 -15.72 -12.10
N SER A 283 2.23 -17.02 -12.41
CA SER A 283 3.12 -18.02 -11.80
C SER A 283 4.61 -17.90 -12.21
N ASN A 284 4.91 -17.21 -13.32
CA ASN A 284 6.26 -17.05 -13.87
C ASN A 284 6.87 -15.66 -13.57
N LEU A 285 6.12 -14.76 -12.93
CA LEU A 285 6.66 -13.53 -12.39
C LEU A 285 7.60 -13.87 -11.23
N SER A 286 8.91 -13.73 -11.47
CA SER A 286 9.94 -13.81 -10.43
C SER A 286 9.55 -13.00 -9.19
N VAL A 287 9.38 -13.70 -8.06
CA VAL A 287 9.33 -13.18 -6.69
C VAL A 287 10.50 -12.24 -6.42
#